data_AF-A0A6V7Q210-F1
#
_entry.id   AF-A0A6V7Q210-F1
#
_cell.length_a   1.000
_cell.length_b   1.000
_cell.length_c   1.000
_cell.angle_alpha   90.00
_cell.angle_beta   90.00
_cell.angle_gamma   90.00
#
_symmetry.space_group_name_H-M   'P 1'
#
loop_
_entity.id
_entity.type
_entity.pdbx_description
1 polymer ?
#
loop_
_entity_poly.entity_id
_entity_poly.type
_entity_poly.pdbx_seq_one_letter_code
_entity_poly.pdbx_strand_id
1 'polypeptide(L)'
;MTGRAYKSDLEIVAQSAAAYARSVRLAGDGMDVWVFDIDETLLSNLPYYADHGYGHELFDAHEFDKWVEKSIAPAIQSSLKLYEEVRALGFKVFLLTGRSEGHRTFTVENLKKVGFQDWDRLILRGPDDRGKPATMFKSEKRREMEVDGYRILGNSGDQWSDLLGSSLSNRSFKLPNPMYYIP
;
A
#
# COMPACT_ATOMS: atom_id res chain seq x y z
N MET A 1 -0.35 0.74 19.44
CA MET A 1 0.10 0.09 18.21
C MET A 1 0.62 -1.33 18.41
N THR A 2 1.28 -1.62 19.55
CA THR A 2 1.68 -2.99 19.92
C THR A 2 0.58 -3.81 20.61
N GLY A 3 -0.57 -3.19 20.90
CA GLY A 3 -1.70 -3.82 21.59
C GLY A 3 -2.68 -4.55 20.64
N ARG A 4 -3.55 -5.36 21.24
CA ARG A 4 -4.52 -6.22 20.51
C ARG A 4 -5.50 -5.44 19.62
N ALA A 5 -5.90 -4.23 20.02
CA ALA A 5 -6.86 -3.43 19.25
C ALA A 5 -6.37 -3.12 17.83
N TYR A 6 -5.14 -2.60 17.69
CA TYR A 6 -4.55 -2.28 16.39
C TYR A 6 -4.49 -3.50 15.45
N LYS A 7 -4.06 -4.65 15.99
CA LYS A 7 -4.05 -5.91 15.24
C LYS A 7 -5.46 -6.34 14.83
N SER A 8 -6.43 -6.25 15.73
CA SER A 8 -7.82 -6.57 15.46
C SER A 8 -8.41 -5.69 14.36
N ASP A 9 -8.12 -4.38 14.38
CA ASP A 9 -8.61 -3.43 13.38
C ASP A 9 -8.03 -3.76 11.99
N LEU A 10 -6.73 -4.06 11.91
CA LEU A 10 -6.08 -4.53 10.68
C LEU A 10 -6.70 -5.83 10.16
N GLU A 11 -7.02 -6.77 11.05
CA GLU A 11 -7.67 -8.04 10.68
C GLU A 11 -9.09 -7.83 10.17
N ILE A 12 -9.88 -6.95 10.79
CA ILE A 12 -11.25 -6.63 10.37
C ILE A 12 -11.26 -6.01 8.97
N VAL A 13 -10.34 -5.06 8.71
CA VAL A 13 -10.22 -4.44 7.38
C VAL A 13 -9.84 -5.48 6.32
N ALA A 14 -8.85 -6.32 6.60
CA ALA A 14 -8.42 -7.37 5.68
C ALA A 14 -9.52 -8.40 5.41
N GLN A 15 -10.26 -8.83 6.44
CA GLN A 15 -11.39 -9.76 6.27
C GLN A 15 -12.53 -9.14 5.47
N SER A 16 -12.83 -7.86 5.69
CA SER A 16 -13.85 -7.14 4.92
C SER A 16 -13.44 -6.99 3.45
N ALA A 17 -12.16 -6.72 3.20
CA ALA A 17 -11.58 -6.66 1.86
C ALA A 17 -11.64 -8.01 1.15
N ALA A 18 -11.23 -9.09 1.83
CA ALA A 18 -11.30 -10.45 1.29
C ALA A 18 -12.75 -10.89 0.98
N ALA A 19 -13.69 -10.60 1.89
CA ALA A 19 -15.11 -10.87 1.67
C ALA A 19 -15.65 -10.14 0.43
N TYR A 20 -15.26 -8.87 0.24
CA TYR A 20 -15.58 -8.14 -0.98
C TYR A 20 -14.91 -8.76 -2.22
N ALA A 21 -13.61 -9.04 -2.17
CA ALA A 21 -12.87 -9.63 -3.29
C ALA A 21 -13.54 -10.93 -3.79
N ARG A 22 -13.94 -11.82 -2.87
CA ARG A 22 -14.67 -13.05 -3.21
C ARG A 22 -16.05 -12.82 -3.82
N SER A 23 -16.69 -11.69 -3.52
CA SER A 23 -18.01 -11.35 -4.05
C SER A 23 -17.97 -10.72 -5.44
N VAL A 24 -16.80 -10.24 -5.86
CA VAL A 24 -16.61 -9.57 -7.15
C VAL A 24 -16.43 -10.61 -8.26
N ARG A 25 -17.21 -10.48 -9.33
CA ARG A 25 -17.04 -11.28 -10.55
C ARG A 25 -16.05 -10.59 -11.47
N LEU A 26 -14.86 -11.17 -11.63
CA LEU A 26 -13.85 -10.71 -12.59
C LEU A 26 -14.32 -10.96 -14.03
N ALA A 27 -13.89 -10.11 -14.96
CA ALA A 27 -14.20 -10.26 -16.38
C ALA A 27 -13.40 -11.38 -17.05
N GLY A 28 -12.25 -11.77 -16.47
CA GLY A 28 -11.38 -12.83 -16.99
C GLY A 28 -10.49 -12.41 -18.16
N ASP A 29 -10.45 -11.13 -18.51
CA ASP A 29 -9.61 -10.54 -19.55
C ASP A 29 -8.23 -10.06 -19.03
N GLY A 30 -7.96 -10.25 -17.73
CA GLY A 30 -6.72 -9.82 -17.08
C GLY A 30 -6.63 -8.33 -16.79
N MET A 31 -7.74 -7.59 -16.87
CA MET A 31 -7.76 -6.13 -16.67
C MET A 31 -8.33 -5.70 -15.30
N ASP A 32 -8.73 -6.63 -14.43
CA ASP A 32 -9.24 -6.32 -13.09
C ASP A 32 -8.10 -6.20 -12.06
N VAL A 33 -7.95 -5.02 -11.47
CA VAL A 33 -6.82 -4.65 -10.60
C VAL A 33 -7.25 -4.44 -9.16
N TRP A 34 -6.42 -4.93 -8.24
CA TRP A 34 -6.37 -4.49 -6.85
C TRP A 34 -5.10 -3.67 -6.60
N VAL A 35 -5.27 -2.45 -6.08
CA VAL A 35 -4.15 -1.55 -5.73
C VAL A 35 -3.83 -1.67 -4.24
N PHE A 36 -2.56 -1.75 -3.91
CA PHE A 36 -2.07 -1.62 -2.54
C PHE A 36 -1.08 -0.47 -2.42
N ASP A 37 -1.23 0.36 -1.40
CA ASP A 37 -0.09 1.11 -0.85
C ASP A 37 0.92 0.15 -0.17
N ILE A 38 2.13 0.62 0.16
CA ILE A 38 3.17 -0.19 0.79
C ILE A 38 3.36 0.14 2.27
N ASP A 39 3.64 1.40 2.61
CA ASP A 39 4.05 1.80 3.96
C ASP A 39 2.84 1.85 4.87
N GLU A 40 2.89 1.18 6.02
CA GLU A 40 1.75 0.99 6.93
C GLU A 40 0.55 0.25 6.31
N THR A 41 0.72 -0.27 5.08
CA THR A 41 -0.28 -1.05 4.36
C THR A 41 0.16 -2.51 4.16
N LEU A 42 1.31 -2.74 3.51
CA LEU A 42 1.92 -4.06 3.35
C LEU A 42 3.09 -4.25 4.31
N LEU A 43 3.94 -3.23 4.45
CA LEU A 43 5.11 -3.20 5.32
C LEU A 43 4.83 -2.31 6.52
N SER A 44 5.23 -2.74 7.71
CA SER A 44 5.11 -1.94 8.93
C SER A 44 6.45 -1.29 9.27
N ASN A 45 6.47 0.04 9.28
CA ASN A 45 7.54 0.87 9.79
C ASN A 45 7.39 1.13 11.30
N LEU A 46 6.50 0.40 11.99
CA LEU A 46 6.34 0.50 13.44
C LEU A 46 7.66 0.33 14.23
N PRO A 47 8.63 -0.53 13.84
CA PRO A 47 9.92 -0.56 14.53
C PRO A 47 10.69 0.76 14.43
N TYR A 48 10.67 1.42 13.26
CA TYR A 48 11.25 2.77 13.12
C TYR A 48 10.54 3.76 14.05
N TYR A 49 9.20 3.79 14.00
CA TYR A 49 8.45 4.73 14.84
C TYR A 49 8.56 4.43 16.34
N ALA A 50 8.81 3.18 16.74
CA ALA A 50 9.07 2.85 18.15
C ALA A 50 10.35 3.53 18.67
N ASP A 51 11.36 3.70 17.82
CA ASP A 51 12.60 4.41 18.15
C ASP A 51 12.45 5.94 18.05
N HIS A 52 11.35 6.45 17.48
CA HIS A 52 11.08 7.88 17.23
C HIS A 52 9.77 8.34 17.90
N GLY A 53 9.55 7.91 19.15
CA GLY A 53 8.44 8.39 19.97
C GLY A 53 7.04 8.09 19.42
N TYR A 54 6.89 7.06 18.59
CA TYR A 54 5.61 6.63 18.00
C TYR A 54 4.87 7.73 17.21
N GLY A 55 5.63 8.60 16.54
CA GLY A 55 5.08 9.74 15.77
C GLY A 55 4.98 11.05 16.57
N HIS A 56 5.44 11.06 17.82
CA HIS A 56 5.57 12.29 18.61
C HIS A 56 6.71 13.18 18.12
N GLU A 57 7.78 12.59 17.59
CA GLU A 57 8.94 13.33 17.08
C GLU A 57 8.68 13.89 15.68
N LEU A 58 9.35 14.99 15.34
CA LEU A 58 9.28 15.55 14.00
C LEU A 58 9.85 14.55 12.99
N PHE A 59 9.13 14.34 11.88
CA PHE A 59 9.56 13.42 10.85
C PHE A 59 10.84 13.90 10.15
N ASP A 60 11.90 13.09 10.22
CA ASP A 60 13.13 13.27 9.46
C ASP A 60 13.14 12.33 8.25
N ALA A 61 13.04 12.90 7.06
CA ALA A 61 13.02 12.14 5.81
C ALA A 61 14.34 11.39 5.56
N HIS A 62 15.48 11.94 5.96
CA HIS A 62 16.78 11.32 5.71
C HIS A 62 17.02 10.12 6.63
N GLU A 63 16.60 10.19 7.90
CA GLU A 63 16.65 9.02 8.79
C GLU A 63 15.65 7.94 8.37
N PHE A 64 14.47 8.33 7.87
CA PHE A 64 13.52 7.37 7.32
C PHE A 64 14.05 6.70 6.04
N ASP A 65 14.74 7.43 5.17
CA ASP A 65 15.38 6.86 3.98
C ASP A 65 16.41 5.79 4.36
N LYS A 66 17.26 6.06 5.36
CA LYS A 66 18.18 5.05 5.92
C LYS A 66 17.45 3.84 6.50
N TRP A 67 16.25 4.02 7.07
CA TRP A 67 15.44 2.90 7.53
C TRP A 67 14.93 2.04 6.37
N VAL A 68 14.44 2.67 5.29
CA VAL A 68 14.00 1.99 4.08
C VAL A 68 15.15 1.18 3.46
N GLU A 69 16.35 1.75 3.38
CA GLU A 69 17.55 1.10 2.84
C GLU A 69 17.94 -0.17 3.60
N LYS A 70 17.62 -0.27 4.90
CA LYS A 70 17.88 -1.50 5.68
C LYS A 70 17.05 -2.70 5.19
N SER A 71 15.92 -2.49 4.51
CA SER A 71 15.07 -3.56 3.97
C SER A 71 14.65 -4.61 5.03
N ILE A 72 14.27 -4.11 6.22
CA ILE A 72 13.90 -4.94 7.38
C ILE A 72 12.49 -4.68 7.92
N ALA A 73 11.68 -3.86 7.25
CA ALA A 73 10.31 -3.60 7.71
C ALA A 73 9.49 -4.90 7.67
N PRO A 74 8.88 -5.34 8.79
CA PRO A 74 8.08 -6.56 8.81
C PRO A 74 6.80 -6.44 7.98
N ALA A 75 6.28 -7.56 7.49
CA ALA A 75 4.97 -7.60 6.85
C ALA A 75 3.84 -7.38 7.87
N ILE A 76 2.83 -6.61 7.47
CA ILE A 76 1.52 -6.60 8.11
C ILE A 76 0.83 -7.90 7.72
N GLN A 77 0.74 -8.83 8.68
CA GLN A 77 0.33 -10.21 8.41
C GLN A 77 -1.08 -10.36 7.84
N SER A 78 -2.03 -9.52 8.28
CA SER A 78 -3.39 -9.52 7.72
C SER A 78 -3.40 -9.04 6.26
N SER A 79 -2.56 -8.07 5.92
CA SER A 79 -2.39 -7.58 4.54
C SER A 79 -1.71 -8.61 3.64
N LEU A 80 -0.74 -9.37 4.14
CA LEU A 80 -0.14 -10.48 3.39
C LEU A 80 -1.18 -11.55 3.02
N LYS A 81 -2.03 -11.94 3.96
CA LYS A 81 -3.13 -12.88 3.69
C LYS A 81 -4.11 -12.35 2.65
N LEU A 82 -4.49 -11.07 2.76
CA LEU A 82 -5.36 -10.42 1.77
C LEU A 82 -4.69 -10.38 0.39
N TYR A 83 -3.40 -10.00 0.33
CA TYR A 83 -2.61 -9.95 -0.90
C TYR A 83 -2.58 -11.30 -1.62
N GLU A 84 -2.29 -12.38 -0.88
CA GLU A 84 -2.30 -13.75 -1.41
C GLU A 84 -3.70 -14.15 -1.90
N GLU A 85 -4.76 -13.82 -1.15
CA GLU A 85 -6.13 -14.15 -1.52
C GLU A 85 -6.61 -13.42 -2.78
N VAL A 86 -6.36 -12.10 -2.91
CA VAL A 86 -6.76 -11.37 -4.13
C VAL A 86 -5.99 -11.86 -5.35
N ARG A 87 -4.71 -12.22 -5.20
CA ARG A 87 -3.94 -12.86 -6.28
C ARG A 87 -4.54 -14.22 -6.65
N ALA A 88 -4.84 -15.06 -5.66
CA ALA A 88 -5.43 -16.38 -5.90
C ALA A 88 -6.81 -16.31 -6.58
N LEU A 89 -7.56 -15.23 -6.33
CA LEU A 89 -8.84 -14.95 -6.99
C LEU A 89 -8.69 -14.45 -8.44
N GLY A 90 -7.48 -14.15 -8.90
CA GLY A 90 -7.19 -13.75 -10.27
C GLY A 90 -7.12 -12.24 -10.49
N PHE A 91 -7.12 -11.42 -9.44
CA PHE A 91 -6.86 -9.99 -9.57
C PHE A 91 -5.41 -9.75 -10.01
N LYS A 92 -5.22 -8.76 -10.87
CA LYS A 92 -3.91 -8.13 -11.07
C LYS A 92 -3.57 -7.28 -9.85
N VAL A 93 -2.36 -7.39 -9.34
CA VAL A 93 -1.95 -6.64 -8.15
C VAL A 93 -0.94 -5.56 -8.48
N PHE A 94 -1.34 -4.31 -8.29
CA PHE A 94 -0.50 -3.14 -8.49
C PHE A 94 -0.12 -2.52 -7.16
N LEU A 95 1.17 -2.29 -6.96
CA LEU A 95 1.71 -1.60 -5.79
C LEU A 95 1.96 -0.14 -6.14
N LEU A 96 1.36 0.79 -5.40
CA LEU A 96 1.44 2.23 -5.62
C LEU A 96 1.86 2.94 -4.33
N THR A 97 3.14 3.29 -4.24
CA THR A 97 3.75 3.83 -3.01
C THR A 97 4.24 5.27 -3.17
N GLY A 98 4.28 5.99 -2.05
CA GLY A 98 4.93 7.30 -1.96
C GLY A 98 6.46 7.26 -1.91
N ARG A 99 7.09 6.09 -1.82
CA ARG A 99 8.55 5.96 -1.88
C ARG A 99 9.09 6.45 -3.22
N SER A 100 10.34 6.91 -3.23
CA SER A 100 11.04 7.35 -4.45
C SER A 100 11.55 6.17 -5.27
N GLU A 101 11.69 6.35 -6.58
CA GLU A 101 12.35 5.38 -7.47
C GLU A 101 13.77 5.01 -7.02
N GLY A 102 14.48 5.91 -6.32
CA GLY A 102 15.78 5.63 -5.73
C GLY A 102 15.77 4.47 -4.72
N HIS A 103 14.62 4.22 -4.07
CA HIS A 103 14.45 3.13 -3.10
C HIS A 103 13.83 1.87 -3.69
N ARG A 104 13.71 1.76 -5.02
CA ARG A 104 13.07 0.61 -5.68
C ARG A 104 13.70 -0.71 -5.27
N THR A 105 15.03 -0.83 -5.34
CA THR A 105 15.74 -2.09 -5.03
C THR A 105 15.47 -2.53 -3.59
N PHE A 106 15.67 -1.65 -2.61
CA PHE A 106 15.42 -1.92 -1.19
C PHE A 106 13.96 -2.28 -0.91
N THR A 107 13.02 -1.60 -1.56
CA THR A 107 11.58 -1.89 -1.44
C THR A 107 11.25 -3.28 -1.96
N VAL A 108 11.76 -3.66 -3.13
CA VAL A 108 11.57 -4.99 -3.72
C VAL A 108 12.19 -6.09 -2.85
N GLU A 109 13.40 -5.87 -2.37
CA GLU A 109 14.09 -6.80 -1.47
C GLU A 109 13.31 -7.01 -0.18
N ASN A 110 12.86 -5.92 0.45
CA ASN A 110 12.08 -6.01 1.67
C ASN A 110 10.77 -6.77 1.45
N LEU A 111 10.00 -6.42 0.41
CA LEU A 111 8.73 -7.08 0.08
C LEU A 111 8.91 -8.59 -0.09
N LYS A 112 9.89 -8.99 -0.91
CA LYS A 112 10.20 -10.41 -1.15
C LYS A 112 10.62 -11.14 0.11
N LYS A 113 11.46 -10.51 0.94
CA LYS A 113 11.96 -11.07 2.20
C LYS A 113 10.84 -11.39 3.19
N VAL A 114 9.75 -10.63 3.16
CA VAL A 114 8.61 -10.81 4.08
C VAL A 114 7.39 -11.49 3.44
N GLY A 115 7.55 -12.06 2.24
CA GLY A 115 6.57 -12.95 1.62
C GLY A 115 5.74 -12.35 0.48
N PHE A 116 5.84 -11.04 0.21
CA PHE A 116 5.15 -10.45 -0.93
C PHE A 116 5.93 -10.74 -2.22
N GLN A 117 5.30 -11.40 -3.19
CA GLN A 117 5.90 -11.80 -4.46
C GLN A 117 4.88 -11.72 -5.60
N ASP A 118 5.37 -11.69 -6.84
CA ASP A 118 4.59 -11.67 -8.08
C ASP A 118 3.46 -10.62 -8.16
N TRP A 119 3.73 -9.40 -7.73
CA TRP A 119 2.91 -8.25 -8.14
C TRP A 119 3.10 -8.00 -9.64
N ASP A 120 2.05 -7.51 -10.30
CA ASP A 120 2.06 -7.23 -11.74
C ASP A 120 2.70 -5.87 -12.07
N ARG A 121 2.60 -4.88 -11.17
CA ARG A 121 3.20 -3.55 -11.35
C ARG A 121 3.63 -2.97 -10.02
N LEU A 122 4.80 -2.33 -9.98
CA LEU A 122 5.30 -1.55 -8.84
C LEU A 122 5.63 -0.13 -9.29
N ILE A 123 4.87 0.83 -8.77
CA ILE A 123 4.90 2.25 -9.12
C ILE A 123 5.43 3.04 -7.91
N LEU A 124 6.55 3.71 -8.10
CA LEU A 124 7.16 4.62 -7.13
C LEU A 124 7.15 6.05 -7.70
N ARG A 125 7.50 7.04 -6.88
CA ARG A 125 7.64 8.42 -7.31
C ARG A 125 8.90 8.63 -8.13
N GLY A 126 8.74 9.13 -9.35
CA GLY A 126 9.84 9.54 -10.21
C GLY A 126 10.35 10.95 -9.89
N PRO A 127 11.41 11.41 -10.59
CA PRO A 127 11.92 12.78 -10.47
C PRO A 127 10.85 13.85 -10.69
N ASP A 128 9.93 13.63 -11.63
CA ASP A 128 8.84 14.55 -11.99
C ASP A 128 7.71 14.61 -10.95
N ASP A 129 7.72 13.72 -9.96
CA ASP A 129 6.74 13.69 -8.86
C ASP A 129 7.24 14.41 -7.61
N ARG A 130 8.43 15.01 -7.66
CA ARG A 130 9.03 15.72 -6.52
C ARG A 130 8.16 16.91 -6.11
N GLY A 131 7.78 16.94 -4.84
CA GLY A 131 6.91 17.98 -4.27
C GLY A 131 5.43 17.84 -4.63
N LYS A 132 5.05 16.85 -5.47
CA LYS A 132 3.66 16.61 -5.83
C LYS A 132 2.89 16.00 -4.64
N PRO A 133 1.73 16.55 -4.24
CA PRO A 133 0.91 15.98 -3.16
C PRO A 133 0.61 14.49 -3.40
N ALA A 134 0.55 13.69 -2.33
CA ALA A 134 0.29 12.25 -2.42
C ALA A 134 -1.03 11.93 -3.12
N THR A 135 -2.09 12.65 -2.74
CA THR A 135 -3.41 12.51 -3.37
C THR A 135 -3.35 12.77 -4.87
N MET A 136 -2.59 13.79 -5.33
CA MET A 136 -2.45 14.13 -6.74
C MET A 136 -1.65 13.05 -7.50
N PHE A 137 -0.46 12.71 -7.01
CA PHE A 137 0.38 11.66 -7.59
C PHE A 137 -0.38 10.34 -7.74
N LYS A 138 -1.02 9.86 -6.66
CA LYS A 138 -1.72 8.58 -6.69
C LYS A 138 -2.97 8.62 -7.58
N SER A 139 -3.67 9.75 -7.63
CA SER A 139 -4.79 9.93 -8.57
C SER A 139 -4.34 9.85 -10.03
N GLU A 140 -3.24 10.52 -10.39
CA GLU A 140 -2.68 10.47 -11.74
C GLU A 140 -2.28 9.04 -12.12
N LYS A 141 -1.61 8.31 -11.21
CA LYS A 141 -1.22 6.92 -11.46
C LYS A 141 -2.40 5.97 -11.58
N ARG A 142 -3.48 6.17 -10.82
CA ARG A 142 -4.73 5.42 -11.03
C ARG A 142 -5.41 5.78 -12.35
N ARG A 143 -5.37 7.05 -12.74
CA ARG A 143 -5.90 7.50 -14.03
C ARG A 143 -5.14 6.87 -15.20
N GLU A 144 -3.81 6.76 -15.12
CA GLU A 144 -2.98 6.05 -16.10
C GLU A 144 -3.42 4.58 -16.23
N MET A 145 -3.72 3.89 -15.12
CA MET A 145 -4.25 2.51 -15.17
C MET A 145 -5.59 2.42 -15.91
N GLU A 146 -6.51 3.36 -15.67
CA GLU A 146 -7.79 3.41 -16.39
C GLU A 146 -7.60 3.69 -17.88
N VAL A 147 -6.66 4.57 -18.26
CA VAL A 147 -6.30 4.81 -19.68
C VAL A 147 -5.75 3.55 -20.33
N ASP A 148 -4.93 2.79 -19.60
CA ASP A 148 -4.40 1.49 -20.01
C ASP A 148 -5.49 0.40 -20.12
N GLY A 149 -6.74 0.71 -19.74
CA GLY A 149 -7.91 -0.18 -19.83
C GLY A 149 -8.16 -1.01 -18.57
N TYR A 150 -7.40 -0.82 -17.50
CA TYR A 150 -7.60 -1.54 -16.25
C TYR A 150 -8.83 -1.03 -15.49
N ARG A 151 -9.47 -1.95 -14.77
CA ARG A 151 -10.59 -1.67 -13.87
C ARG A 151 -10.09 -1.82 -12.44
N ILE A 152 -10.02 -0.71 -11.72
CA ILE A 152 -9.56 -0.71 -10.34
C ILE A 152 -10.73 -1.12 -9.44
N LEU A 153 -10.81 -2.41 -9.10
CA LEU A 153 -11.94 -2.94 -8.34
C LEU A 153 -11.73 -2.82 -6.83
N GLY A 154 -10.49 -2.89 -6.36
CA GLY A 154 -10.13 -2.72 -4.96
C GLY A 154 -8.91 -1.81 -4.77
N ASN A 155 -8.90 -1.05 -3.68
CA ASN A 155 -7.74 -0.25 -3.27
C ASN A 155 -7.57 -0.31 -1.75
N SER A 156 -6.39 -0.67 -1.27
CA SER A 156 -6.06 -0.77 0.15
C SER A 156 -4.91 0.17 0.49
N GLY A 157 -5.10 0.99 1.51
CA GLY A 157 -4.13 2.00 1.93
C GLY A 157 -4.39 2.48 3.35
N ASP A 158 -3.35 2.97 4.01
CA ASP A 158 -3.41 3.46 5.38
C ASP A 158 -3.68 4.97 5.45
N GLN A 159 -3.60 5.70 4.34
CA GLN A 159 -3.89 7.13 4.26
C GLN A 159 -5.12 7.41 3.39
N TRP A 160 -5.82 8.51 3.67
CA TRP A 160 -6.89 8.96 2.79
C TRP A 160 -6.37 9.40 1.42
N SER A 161 -5.13 9.88 1.35
CA SER A 161 -4.44 10.22 0.10
C SER A 161 -4.20 9.00 -0.81
N ASP A 162 -4.25 7.78 -0.28
CA ASP A 162 -4.18 6.54 -1.08
C ASP A 162 -5.51 6.23 -1.77
N LEU A 163 -6.61 6.65 -1.15
CA LEU A 163 -7.96 6.15 -1.43
C LEU A 163 -8.87 7.19 -2.05
N LEU A 164 -8.54 8.48 -1.93
CA LEU A 164 -9.31 9.62 -2.41
C LEU A 164 -8.63 10.31 -3.60
N GLY A 165 -9.27 11.38 -4.09
CA GLY A 165 -8.86 12.12 -5.29
C GLY A 165 -9.70 11.73 -6.51
N SER A 166 -9.07 11.58 -7.66
CA SER A 166 -9.72 11.10 -8.90
C SER A 166 -9.34 9.65 -9.21
N SER A 167 -10.05 9.04 -10.18
CA SER A 167 -9.86 7.64 -10.61
C SER A 167 -9.89 6.68 -9.41
N LEU A 168 -11.02 6.72 -8.71
CA LEU A 168 -11.25 5.93 -7.50
C LEU A 168 -11.52 4.47 -7.86
N SER A 169 -11.08 3.56 -7.00
CA SER A 169 -11.49 2.16 -7.09
C SER A 169 -12.97 1.99 -6.79
N ASN A 170 -13.57 0.90 -7.28
CA ASN A 170 -14.96 0.54 -6.94
C ASN A 170 -15.16 0.39 -5.42
N ARG A 171 -14.15 -0.10 -4.69
CA ARG A 171 -14.15 -0.14 -3.23
C ARG A 171 -12.77 0.10 -2.62
N SER A 172 -12.74 1.04 -1.68
CA SER A 172 -11.53 1.40 -0.93
C SER A 172 -11.57 0.82 0.48
N PHE A 173 -10.40 0.41 1.00
CA PHE A 173 -10.21 -0.17 2.33
C PHE A 173 -9.13 0.60 3.09
N LYS A 174 -9.56 1.34 4.11
CA LYS A 174 -8.70 2.19 4.93
C LYS A 174 -8.13 1.40 6.11
N LEU A 175 -6.82 1.22 6.14
CA LEU A 175 -6.13 0.64 7.27
C LEU A 175 -5.90 1.70 8.35
N PRO A 176 -5.87 1.32 9.65
CA PRO A 176 -5.49 2.23 10.71
C PRO A 176 -3.99 2.57 10.64
N ASN A 177 -3.66 3.84 10.75
CA ASN A 177 -2.31 4.31 11.01
C ASN A 177 -2.38 5.54 11.93
N PRO A 178 -2.00 5.40 13.21
CA PRO A 178 -1.99 6.52 14.15
C PRO A 178 -0.63 7.23 14.24
N MET A 179 0.40 6.80 13.50
CA MET A 179 1.78 7.31 13.62
C MET A 179 1.98 8.62 12.86
N TYR A 180 1.34 8.79 11.71
CA TYR A 180 1.52 9.96 10.87
C TYR A 180 0.30 10.19 9.96
N TYR A 181 0.27 11.38 9.38
CA TYR A 181 -0.76 11.79 8.44
C TYR A 181 -0.12 12.36 7.18
N ILE A 182 -0.57 11.90 6.02
CA ILE A 182 -0.20 12.43 4.72
C ILE A 182 -1.42 13.13 4.11
N PRO A 183 -1.41 14.48 4.01
CA PRO A 183 -2.51 15.25 3.45
C PRO A 183 -2.77 14.99 1.96
#